data_AF-A0A0C3DI81-F1
#
_entry.id   AF-A0A0C3DI81-F1
#
_cell.length_a   1.000
_cell.length_b   1.000
_cell.length_c   1.000
_cell.angle_alpha   90.00
_cell.angle_beta   90.00
_cell.angle_gamma   90.00
#
_symmetry.space_group_name_H-M   'P 1'
#
loop_
_entity.id
_entity.type
_entity.pdbx_description
1 polymer ?
#
loop_
_entity_poly.entity_id
_entity_poly.type
_entity_poly.pdbx_seq_one_letter_code
_entity_poly.pdbx_strand_id
1 'polypeptide(L)'
;MHTSTTSTTLLFPLNATMADLTSSMVGQSGSRVAGLCRIVAPNIVHFLNQKWEFIGDKKSLATALQNITLIPTDILVDGISSRRPSVAQIMSWTADRKTTREEDQAYSLLGLLGVHMPMLCGEGKNAFRRLQEEIIRRFNDQSIFAWGHTWRSGWSNSLLADYPSCFRDCYNVVKMEPGDFMDTLRNDVPADELLKMPDNRLRTFSITNAGIEIWLPLARCSGSTSLFRAKLACRSESWTPVTIFLFHLQRVSSLP
;
A
#
# COMPACT_ATOMS: atom_id res chain seq x y z
N MET A 1 -11.51 36.81 -9.37
CA MET A 1 -10.70 35.91 -8.53
C MET A 1 -9.95 34.98 -9.47
N HIS A 2 -8.66 35.24 -9.71
CA HIS A 2 -7.86 34.49 -10.68
C HIS A 2 -7.46 33.14 -10.08
N THR A 3 -7.96 32.05 -10.65
CA THR A 3 -7.43 30.70 -10.44
C THR A 3 -6.16 30.56 -11.27
N SER A 4 -5.01 30.87 -10.68
CA SER A 4 -3.71 30.58 -11.31
C SER A 4 -3.46 29.07 -11.23
N THR A 5 -3.76 28.36 -12.32
CA THR A 5 -3.38 26.96 -12.49
C THR A 5 -1.90 26.91 -12.85
N THR A 6 -1.04 26.72 -11.85
CA THR A 6 0.40 26.59 -12.05
C THR A 6 0.67 25.28 -12.81
N SER A 7 0.93 25.38 -14.12
CA SER A 7 1.23 24.24 -14.97
C SER A 7 2.72 23.93 -14.90
N THR A 8 3.12 22.96 -14.07
CA THR A 8 4.51 22.52 -13.94
C THR A 8 4.80 21.40 -14.95
N THR A 9 5.54 21.71 -16.01
CA THR A 9 6.02 20.71 -16.99
C THR A 9 7.29 20.05 -16.44
N LEU A 10 7.25 18.73 -16.23
CA LEU A 10 8.43 17.93 -15.86
C LEU A 10 8.91 17.11 -17.06
N LEU A 11 10.21 17.17 -17.35
CA LEU A 11 10.90 16.45 -18.43
C LEU A 11 11.70 15.28 -17.83
N PHE A 12 11.56 14.08 -18.38
CA PHE A 12 12.31 12.88 -17.96
C PHE A 12 12.99 12.20 -19.15
N PRO A 13 14.30 11.87 -19.08
CA PRO A 13 14.99 11.08 -20.10
C PRO A 13 14.71 9.57 -19.94
N LEU A 14 14.33 8.89 -21.02
CA LEU A 14 14.09 7.46 -21.12
C LEU A 14 14.91 6.87 -22.27
N ASN A 15 16.03 6.22 -21.95
CA ASN A 15 16.35 4.97 -22.62
C ASN A 15 17.19 4.10 -21.69
N ALA A 16 16.72 2.87 -21.54
CA ALA A 16 16.67 2.28 -20.24
C ALA A 16 15.99 0.92 -20.37
N THR A 17 16.71 -0.19 -20.20
CA THR A 17 16.01 -1.48 -20.00
C THR A 17 15.07 -1.37 -18.77
N MET A 18 14.14 -2.30 -18.52
CA MET A 18 13.20 -2.23 -17.37
C MET A 18 13.85 -1.81 -16.02
N ALA A 19 15.16 -2.02 -15.86
CA ALA A 19 15.95 -1.57 -14.72
C ALA A 19 16.07 -0.03 -14.56
N ASP A 20 16.08 0.75 -15.64
CA ASP A 20 16.52 2.15 -15.64
C ASP A 20 15.36 3.17 -15.46
N LEU A 21 14.11 2.74 -15.65
CA LEU A 21 12.91 3.48 -15.20
C LEU A 21 12.91 3.68 -13.67
N THR A 22 13.45 2.70 -12.94
CA THR A 22 13.65 2.84 -11.48
C THR A 22 14.79 3.82 -11.15
N SER A 23 15.74 4.01 -12.07
CA SER A 23 16.92 4.87 -11.91
C SER A 23 16.68 6.33 -12.31
N SER A 24 15.88 6.64 -13.35
CA SER A 24 15.58 8.05 -13.70
C SER A 24 14.59 8.73 -12.73
N MET A 25 13.88 7.91 -11.93
CA MET A 25 13.11 8.33 -10.76
C MET A 25 14.00 8.65 -9.55
N VAL A 26 15.29 8.30 -9.60
CA VAL A 26 16.35 8.77 -8.70
C VAL A 26 17.01 9.97 -9.40
N GLY A 27 16.67 11.18 -8.95
CA GLY A 27 17.11 12.40 -9.62
C GLY A 27 18.64 12.52 -9.74
N GLN A 28 19.12 12.94 -10.92
CA GLN A 28 20.49 13.42 -11.14
C GLN A 28 20.73 14.84 -10.57
N SER A 29 19.78 15.44 -9.87
CA SER A 29 20.04 16.59 -9.02
C SER A 29 19.73 16.19 -7.59
N GLY A 30 20.58 16.60 -6.64
CA GLY A 30 20.52 16.22 -5.24
C GLY A 30 19.29 16.66 -4.45
N SER A 31 18.10 16.77 -5.06
CA SER A 31 16.84 16.85 -4.32
C SER A 31 16.42 15.45 -3.87
N ARG A 32 16.64 15.21 -2.58
CA ARG A 32 16.23 14.01 -1.85
C ARG A 32 14.69 13.94 -1.83
N VAL A 33 14.15 12.75 -2.12
CA VAL A 33 12.72 12.39 -2.11
C VAL A 33 11.91 12.79 -3.36
N ALA A 34 11.08 11.83 -3.81
CA ALA A 34 9.94 11.93 -4.74
C ALA A 34 10.15 11.52 -6.20
N GLY A 35 10.29 10.22 -6.47
CA GLY A 35 10.08 9.68 -7.82
C GLY A 35 8.60 9.43 -8.18
N LEU A 36 7.74 9.11 -7.19
CA LEU A 36 6.36 8.67 -7.44
C LEU A 36 5.37 9.85 -7.49
N CYS A 37 5.47 10.78 -6.53
CA CYS A 37 4.67 12.00 -6.53
C CYS A 37 4.88 12.81 -7.82
N ARG A 38 6.07 12.76 -8.43
CA ARG A 38 6.37 13.49 -9.67
C ARG A 38 5.62 12.99 -10.91
N ILE A 39 5.07 11.76 -10.88
CA ILE A 39 4.22 11.26 -11.98
C ILE A 39 2.73 11.44 -11.63
N VAL A 40 2.37 11.21 -10.37
CA VAL A 40 0.96 11.26 -9.92
C VAL A 40 0.46 12.70 -9.77
N ALA A 41 1.28 13.64 -9.30
CA ALA A 41 0.84 15.00 -8.95
C ALA A 41 0.65 15.97 -10.14
N PRO A 42 1.52 16.01 -11.18
CA PRO A 42 1.36 16.96 -12.28
C PRO A 42 0.34 16.46 -13.30
N ASN A 43 -0.50 17.35 -13.82
CA ASN A 43 -1.46 17.02 -14.89
C ASN A 43 -0.77 16.75 -16.23
N ILE A 44 0.38 17.39 -16.48
CA ILE A 44 1.13 17.32 -17.74
C ILE A 44 2.56 16.89 -17.42
N VAL A 45 2.97 15.75 -17.98
CA VAL A 45 4.35 15.26 -17.93
C VAL A 45 4.72 14.82 -19.34
N HIS A 46 5.86 15.30 -19.83
CA HIS A 46 6.40 14.92 -21.13
C HIS A 46 7.63 14.03 -20.92
N PHE A 47 7.63 12.90 -21.62
CA PHE A 47 8.71 11.94 -21.59
C PHE A 47 9.57 12.13 -22.84
N LEU A 48 10.88 12.25 -22.64
CA LEU A 48 11.86 12.39 -23.71
C LEU A 48 12.88 11.27 -23.61
N ASN A 49 13.63 10.99 -24.67
CA ASN A 49 14.72 10.03 -24.60
C ASN A 49 16.03 10.68 -24.13
N GLN A 50 17.12 9.91 -24.06
CA GLN A 50 18.45 10.43 -23.68
C GLN A 50 18.99 11.51 -24.64
N LYS A 51 18.47 11.57 -25.87
CA LYS A 51 18.78 12.60 -26.86
C LYS A 51 17.84 13.80 -26.77
N TRP A 52 17.01 13.88 -25.72
CA TRP A 52 16.00 14.92 -25.53
C TRP A 52 14.92 14.95 -26.63
N GLU A 53 14.67 13.81 -27.29
CA GLU A 53 13.61 13.68 -28.29
C GLU A 53 12.30 13.25 -27.61
N PHE A 54 11.19 13.87 -27.97
CA PHE A 54 9.88 13.57 -27.39
C PHE A 54 9.42 12.13 -27.70
N ILE A 55 9.07 11.37 -26.67
CA ILE A 55 8.54 10.00 -26.78
C ILE A 55 7.01 10.01 -26.67
N GLY A 56 6.48 10.83 -25.78
CA GLY A 56 5.04 10.87 -25.49
C GLY A 56 4.74 11.65 -24.21
N ASP A 57 3.46 11.86 -23.95
CA ASP A 57 2.98 12.46 -22.71
C ASP A 57 2.44 11.39 -21.75
N LYS A 58 2.17 11.80 -20.52
CA LYS A 58 1.62 10.93 -19.47
C LYS A 58 0.35 10.18 -19.89
N LYS A 59 -0.51 10.81 -20.68
CA LYS A 59 -1.77 10.20 -21.12
C LYS A 59 -1.52 9.19 -22.24
N SER A 60 -0.69 9.55 -23.22
CA SER A 60 -0.35 8.65 -24.32
C SER A 60 0.43 7.42 -23.87
N LEU A 61 1.21 7.54 -22.78
CA LEU A 61 2.00 6.44 -22.21
C LEU A 61 1.34 5.75 -21.00
N ALA A 62 0.09 6.08 -20.66
CA ALA A 62 -0.52 5.64 -19.40
C ALA A 62 -0.55 4.10 -19.23
N THR A 63 -0.88 3.35 -20.28
CA THR A 63 -0.88 1.88 -20.25
C THR A 63 0.52 1.30 -19.99
N ALA A 64 1.55 1.85 -20.64
CA ALA A 64 2.93 1.43 -20.41
C ALA A 64 3.37 1.75 -18.98
N LEU A 65 3.05 2.96 -18.51
CA LEU A 65 3.32 3.41 -17.15
C LEU A 65 2.61 2.53 -16.10
N GLN A 66 1.36 2.14 -16.34
CA GLN A 66 0.64 1.22 -15.46
C GLN A 66 1.36 -0.13 -15.33
N ASN A 67 1.84 -0.70 -16.44
CA ASN A 67 2.55 -1.97 -16.43
C ASN A 67 3.88 -1.90 -15.66
N ILE A 68 4.54 -0.74 -15.66
CA ILE A 68 5.83 -0.54 -14.99
C ILE A 68 5.65 -0.17 -13.52
N THR A 69 4.70 0.72 -13.22
CA THR A 69 4.56 1.35 -11.90
C THR A 69 3.44 0.75 -11.05
N LEU A 70 2.58 -0.08 -11.66
CA LEU A 70 1.35 -0.62 -11.08
C LEU A 70 0.32 0.46 -10.69
N ILE A 71 0.53 1.71 -11.13
CA ILE A 71 -0.42 2.81 -10.93
C ILE A 71 -1.53 2.69 -11.98
N PRO A 72 -2.80 2.63 -11.57
CA PRO A 72 -3.92 2.60 -12.49
C PRO A 72 -3.93 3.75 -13.51
N THR A 73 -4.32 3.46 -14.76
CA THR A 73 -4.38 4.45 -15.85
C THR A 73 -5.25 5.68 -15.52
N ASP A 74 -6.39 5.48 -14.84
CA ASP A 74 -7.26 6.56 -14.35
C ASP A 74 -6.55 7.48 -13.36
N ILE A 75 -5.71 6.94 -12.46
CA ILE A 75 -4.90 7.74 -11.53
C ILE A 75 -3.77 8.46 -12.27
N LEU A 76 -3.16 7.84 -13.28
CA LEU A 76 -2.13 8.47 -14.10
C LEU A 76 -2.69 9.63 -14.92
N VAL A 77 -3.88 9.49 -15.50
CA VAL A 77 -4.49 10.47 -16.41
C VAL A 77 -5.19 11.59 -15.64
N ASP A 78 -6.00 11.23 -14.64
CA ASP A 78 -6.94 12.13 -13.95
C ASP A 78 -6.49 12.49 -12.52
N GLY A 79 -5.38 11.92 -12.06
CA GLY A 79 -4.81 12.15 -10.73
C GLY A 79 -5.43 11.29 -9.63
N ILE A 80 -4.83 11.31 -8.43
CA ILE A 80 -5.24 10.47 -7.29
C ILE A 80 -6.65 10.78 -6.75
N SER A 81 -7.27 11.87 -7.19
CA SER A 81 -8.65 12.21 -6.82
C SER A 81 -9.70 11.49 -7.66
N SER A 82 -9.33 10.94 -8.83
CA SER A 82 -10.26 10.22 -9.72
C SER A 82 -10.82 8.96 -9.07
N ARG A 83 -10.01 8.32 -8.22
CA ARG A 83 -10.37 7.14 -7.44
C ARG A 83 -9.66 7.20 -6.09
N ARG A 84 -10.28 6.66 -5.04
CA ARG A 84 -9.60 6.47 -3.73
C ARG A 84 -8.94 5.09 -3.67
N PRO A 85 -7.65 4.95 -4.03
CA PRO A 85 -6.95 3.68 -3.89
C PRO A 85 -6.90 3.25 -2.42
N SER A 86 -6.76 1.94 -2.19
CA SER A 86 -6.49 1.41 -0.86
C SER A 86 -5.05 1.73 -0.44
N VAL A 87 -4.77 1.65 0.86
CA VAL A 87 -3.39 1.73 1.38
C VAL A 87 -2.50 0.70 0.70
N ALA A 88 -2.97 -0.54 0.54
CA ALA A 88 -2.17 -1.60 -0.09
C ALA A 88 -1.79 -1.31 -1.55
N GLN A 89 -2.67 -0.67 -2.32
CA GLN A 89 -2.37 -0.25 -3.69
C GLN A 89 -1.30 0.84 -3.69
N ILE A 90 -1.43 1.85 -2.85
CA ILE A 90 -0.43 2.92 -2.78
C ILE A 90 0.95 2.34 -2.36
N MET A 91 0.96 1.39 -1.42
CA MET A 91 2.17 0.67 -1.02
C MET A 91 2.77 -0.15 -2.17
N SER A 92 1.95 -0.77 -3.02
CA SER A 92 2.44 -1.56 -4.15
C SER A 92 3.14 -0.72 -5.22
N TRP A 93 2.81 0.57 -5.34
CA TRP A 93 3.43 1.48 -6.32
C TRP A 93 4.92 1.75 -6.07
N THR A 94 5.42 1.43 -4.87
CA THR A 94 6.84 1.54 -4.53
C THR A 94 7.52 0.20 -4.30
N ALA A 95 6.80 -0.92 -4.44
CA ALA A 95 7.29 -2.26 -4.14
C ALA A 95 8.59 -2.62 -4.88
N ASP A 96 8.71 -2.19 -6.14
CA ASP A 96 9.84 -2.53 -7.01
C ASP A 96 10.86 -1.40 -7.17
N ARG A 97 10.68 -0.28 -6.44
CA ARG A 97 11.53 0.90 -6.58
C ARG A 97 12.81 0.74 -5.78
N LYS A 98 13.95 0.94 -6.44
CA LYS A 98 15.25 1.05 -5.79
C LYS A 98 15.50 2.50 -5.40
N THR A 99 15.83 2.72 -4.14
CA THR A 99 16.26 4.02 -3.62
C THR A 99 17.70 3.94 -3.16
N THR A 100 18.39 5.09 -3.13
CA THR A 100 19.77 5.14 -2.61
C THR A 100 19.84 4.85 -1.12
N ARG A 101 18.81 5.27 -0.37
CA ARG A 101 18.67 5.02 1.07
C ARG A 101 17.38 4.24 1.31
N GLU A 102 17.40 3.29 2.23
CA GLU A 102 16.23 2.48 2.55
C GLU A 102 15.04 3.33 3.02
N GLU A 103 15.29 4.36 3.83
CA GLU A 103 14.24 5.24 4.36
C GLU A 103 13.50 6.06 3.27
N ASP A 104 14.16 6.31 2.13
CA ASP A 104 13.56 7.08 1.02
C ASP A 104 12.37 6.34 0.39
N GLN A 105 12.30 5.01 0.50
CA GLN A 105 11.14 4.25 0.03
C GLN A 105 9.88 4.64 0.82
N ALA A 106 10.00 4.72 2.16
CA ALA A 106 8.91 5.14 3.03
C ALA A 106 8.53 6.61 2.79
N TYR A 107 9.52 7.50 2.69
CA TYR A 107 9.26 8.93 2.51
C TYR A 107 8.61 9.28 1.17
N SER A 108 8.85 8.47 0.12
CA SER A 108 8.19 8.65 -1.16
C SER A 108 6.68 8.44 -1.13
N LEU A 109 6.15 7.77 -0.09
CA LEU A 109 4.73 7.46 0.08
C LEU A 109 3.97 8.52 0.91
N LEU A 110 4.67 9.38 1.67
CA LEU A 110 4.06 10.34 2.59
C LEU A 110 3.07 11.27 1.89
N GLY A 111 3.45 11.82 0.74
CA GLY A 111 2.61 12.75 -0.02
C GLY A 111 1.37 12.09 -0.61
N LEU A 112 1.44 10.80 -0.97
CA LEU A 112 0.32 10.06 -1.56
C LEU A 112 -0.69 9.62 -0.51
N LEU A 113 -0.20 9.27 0.68
CA LEU A 113 -1.02 8.88 1.82
C LEU A 113 -1.42 10.07 2.70
N GLY A 114 -0.93 11.28 2.39
CA GLY A 114 -1.18 12.48 3.18
C GLY A 114 -0.69 12.37 4.63
N VAL A 115 0.33 11.57 4.90
CA VAL A 115 0.90 11.33 6.24
C VAL A 115 2.03 12.33 6.50
N HIS A 116 2.11 12.84 7.72
CA HIS A 116 3.17 13.73 8.17
C HIS A 116 3.95 13.07 9.31
N MET A 117 5.25 12.86 9.12
CA MET A 117 6.16 12.38 10.16
C MET A 117 7.57 12.96 9.93
N PRO A 118 8.38 13.15 10.99
CA PRO A 118 9.76 13.62 10.84
C PRO A 118 10.61 12.68 9.97
N MET A 119 11.25 13.24 8.95
CA MET A 119 12.24 12.54 8.12
C MET A 119 13.58 12.46 8.85
N LEU A 120 13.96 11.28 9.30
CA LEU A 120 15.22 11.00 9.97
C LEU A 120 16.19 10.32 9.00
N CYS A 121 17.43 10.80 9.00
CA CYS A 121 18.53 10.20 8.24
C CYS A 121 19.10 8.98 8.99
N GLY A 122 19.29 7.87 8.29
CA GLY A 122 19.92 6.66 8.85
C GLY A 122 18.92 5.76 9.58
N GLU A 123 17.64 5.96 9.34
CA GLU A 123 16.56 5.19 9.97
C GLU A 123 16.39 3.79 9.37
N GLY A 124 16.78 3.61 8.10
CA GLY A 124 16.67 2.34 7.40
C GLY A 124 15.21 1.86 7.31
N LYS A 125 15.02 0.54 7.45
CA LYS A 125 13.69 -0.10 7.52
C LYS A 125 12.74 0.44 8.61
N ASN A 126 13.24 1.08 9.66
CA ASN A 126 12.38 1.62 10.72
C ASN A 126 11.47 2.77 10.22
N ALA A 127 11.88 3.47 9.15
CA ALA A 127 11.08 4.53 8.53
C ALA A 127 9.78 3.96 7.97
N PHE A 128 9.84 2.78 7.35
CA PHE A 128 8.67 2.09 6.81
C PHE A 128 7.74 1.55 7.90
N ARG A 129 8.30 1.10 9.03
CA ARG A 129 7.51 0.72 10.21
C ARG A 129 6.75 1.91 10.78
N ARG A 130 7.42 3.04 11.02
CA ARG A 130 6.76 4.27 11.50
C ARG A 130 5.70 4.78 10.52
N LEU A 131 5.96 4.71 9.22
CA LEU A 131 4.96 5.04 8.21
C LEU A 131 3.70 4.19 8.38
N GLN A 132 3.84 2.86 8.50
CA GLN A 132 2.68 1.97 8.72
C GLN A 132 1.94 2.33 10.01
N GLU A 133 2.65 2.67 11.08
CA GLU A 133 2.02 3.09 12.33
C GLU A 133 1.23 4.39 12.19
N GLU A 134 1.78 5.41 11.51
CA GLU A 134 1.07 6.66 11.25
C GLU A 134 -0.16 6.45 10.36
N ILE A 135 -0.07 5.55 9.39
CA ILE A 135 -1.23 5.17 8.57
C ILE A 135 -2.29 4.51 9.44
N ILE A 136 -1.91 3.59 10.33
CA ILE A 136 -2.85 2.94 11.25
C ILE A 136 -3.53 3.95 12.17
N ARG A 137 -2.79 4.92 12.70
CA ARG A 137 -3.35 5.98 13.55
C ARG A 137 -4.36 6.86 12.82
N ARG A 138 -4.22 7.01 11.49
CA ARG A 138 -5.00 7.96 10.68
C ARG A 138 -6.11 7.32 9.84
N PHE A 139 -5.95 6.07 9.44
CA PHE A 139 -6.82 5.40 8.48
C PHE A 139 -7.27 4.03 9.00
N ASN A 140 -8.59 3.81 8.98
CA ASN A 140 -9.20 2.49 9.19
C ASN A 140 -9.26 1.71 7.86
N ASP A 141 -8.11 1.50 7.22
CA ASP A 141 -7.99 0.73 5.98
C ASP A 141 -7.24 -0.58 6.24
N GLN A 142 -7.99 -1.68 6.40
CA GLN A 142 -7.42 -3.00 6.70
C GLN A 142 -6.52 -3.56 5.60
N SER A 143 -6.51 -2.96 4.40
CA SER A 143 -5.59 -3.36 3.34
C SER A 143 -4.12 -3.16 3.74
N ILE A 144 -3.80 -2.35 4.75
CA ILE A 144 -2.45 -2.27 5.30
C ILE A 144 -1.92 -3.63 5.81
N PHE A 145 -2.80 -4.57 6.16
CA PHE A 145 -2.44 -5.93 6.59
C PHE A 145 -2.49 -6.96 5.45
N ALA A 146 -2.80 -6.55 4.22
CA ALA A 146 -2.93 -7.44 3.07
C ALA A 146 -1.61 -7.81 2.38
N TRP A 147 -0.47 -7.34 2.91
CA TRP A 147 0.83 -7.67 2.36
C TRP A 147 1.08 -9.18 2.46
N GLY A 148 1.77 -9.74 1.47
CA GLY A 148 2.07 -11.16 1.46
C GLY A 148 0.87 -12.10 1.40
N HIS A 149 -0.31 -11.61 1.02
CA HIS A 149 -1.51 -12.46 0.91
C HIS A 149 -1.41 -13.51 -0.21
N THR A 150 -0.50 -13.31 -1.17
CA THR A 150 -0.02 -14.35 -2.05
C THR A 150 1.09 -15.11 -1.30
N TRP A 151 0.95 -16.42 -1.11
CA TRP A 151 1.82 -17.33 -0.31
C TRP A 151 3.35 -17.24 -0.59
N ARG A 152 3.79 -16.40 -1.53
CA ARG A 152 5.15 -16.18 -1.99
C ARG A 152 6.05 -15.44 -1.01
N SER A 153 5.51 -14.72 -0.02
CA SER A 153 6.30 -13.87 0.88
C SER A 153 6.80 -14.57 2.16
N GLY A 154 6.53 -15.87 2.33
CA GLY A 154 6.88 -16.57 3.55
C GLY A 154 6.09 -16.07 4.78
N TRP A 155 6.48 -16.56 5.95
CA TRP A 155 5.81 -16.24 7.21
C TRP A 155 6.62 -15.19 7.94
N SER A 156 5.94 -14.20 8.52
CA SER A 156 6.59 -13.19 9.34
C SER A 156 6.09 -13.28 10.77
N ASN A 157 6.99 -12.98 11.70
CA ASN A 157 6.68 -12.86 13.12
C ASN A 157 6.08 -11.48 13.47
N SER A 158 5.86 -10.62 12.48
CA SER A 158 5.31 -9.26 12.62
C SER A 158 4.01 -9.14 11.83
N LEU A 159 3.02 -8.44 12.38
CA LEU A 159 1.79 -8.07 11.66
C LEU A 159 2.05 -6.98 10.60
N LEU A 160 3.09 -6.16 10.80
CA LEU A 160 3.53 -5.13 9.86
C LEU A 160 4.59 -5.67 8.91
N ALA A 161 4.55 -5.20 7.67
CA ALA A 161 5.53 -5.53 6.66
C ALA A 161 6.89 -4.88 6.96
N ASP A 162 7.98 -5.57 6.66
CA ASP A 162 9.32 -5.00 6.83
C ASP A 162 9.70 -4.06 5.68
N TYR A 163 9.16 -4.28 4.47
CA TYR A 163 9.49 -3.52 3.27
C TYR A 163 8.26 -3.31 2.36
N PRO A 164 8.24 -2.24 1.54
CA PRO A 164 7.20 -2.02 0.53
C PRO A 164 7.06 -3.17 -0.47
N SER A 165 8.14 -3.89 -0.75
CA SER A 165 8.14 -5.05 -1.66
C SER A 165 7.16 -6.15 -1.24
N CYS A 166 6.83 -6.24 0.06
CA CYS A 166 5.81 -7.16 0.57
C CYS A 166 4.40 -6.87 0.03
N PHE A 167 4.16 -5.67 -0.49
CA PHE A 167 2.89 -5.25 -1.11
C PHE A 167 2.88 -5.40 -2.64
N ARG A 168 3.91 -5.98 -3.26
CA ARG A 168 4.03 -6.08 -4.73
C ARG A 168 2.76 -6.61 -5.41
N ASP A 169 2.17 -7.66 -4.85
CA ASP A 169 0.97 -8.30 -5.40
C ASP A 169 -0.35 -7.62 -4.96
N CYS A 170 -0.29 -6.45 -4.30
CA CYS A 170 -1.46 -5.73 -3.80
C CYS A 170 -2.00 -4.64 -4.75
N TYR A 171 -1.51 -4.55 -5.98
CA TYR A 171 -1.88 -3.49 -6.94
C TYR A 171 -3.38 -3.45 -7.29
N ASN A 172 -4.08 -4.57 -7.15
CA ASN A 172 -5.51 -4.70 -7.39
C ASN A 172 -6.34 -4.87 -6.10
N VAL A 173 -5.73 -4.71 -4.92
CA VAL A 173 -6.44 -4.86 -3.64
C VAL A 173 -7.28 -3.62 -3.36
N VAL A 174 -8.60 -3.78 -3.30
CA VAL A 174 -9.54 -2.68 -3.08
C VAL A 174 -10.24 -2.81 -1.74
N LYS A 175 -10.61 -1.68 -1.13
CA LYS A 175 -11.47 -1.68 0.06
C LYS A 175 -12.84 -2.26 -0.29
N MET A 176 -13.44 -2.95 0.68
CA MET A 176 -14.82 -3.40 0.56
C MET A 176 -15.76 -2.44 1.27
N GLU A 177 -16.93 -2.25 0.68
CA GLU A 177 -18.03 -1.58 1.36
C GLU A 177 -18.55 -2.44 2.52
N PRO A 178 -19.14 -1.83 3.57
CA PRO A 178 -19.63 -2.57 4.74
C PRO A 178 -20.54 -3.74 4.38
N GLY A 179 -21.53 -3.49 3.51
CA GLY A 179 -22.52 -4.49 3.12
C GLY A 179 -21.86 -5.67 2.40
N ASP A 180 -21.05 -5.38 1.38
CA ASP A 180 -20.31 -6.40 0.63
C ASP A 180 -19.47 -7.29 1.54
N PHE A 181 -18.75 -6.69 2.51
CA PHE A 181 -17.93 -7.46 3.44
C PHE A 181 -18.80 -8.35 4.34
N MET A 182 -19.89 -7.82 4.91
CA MET A 182 -20.78 -8.60 5.77
C MET A 182 -21.47 -9.73 5.01
N ASP A 183 -21.85 -9.52 3.75
CA ASP A 183 -22.44 -10.57 2.91
C ASP A 183 -21.44 -11.69 2.62
N THR A 184 -20.14 -11.37 2.45
CA THR A 184 -19.12 -12.41 2.33
C THR A 184 -18.92 -13.21 3.61
N LEU A 185 -19.10 -12.59 4.79
CA LEU A 185 -18.98 -13.29 6.07
C LEU A 185 -20.17 -14.21 6.34
N ARG A 186 -21.37 -13.86 5.86
CA ARG A 186 -22.59 -14.67 6.03
C ARG A 186 -22.48 -16.07 5.44
N ASN A 187 -21.62 -16.26 4.44
CA ASN A 187 -21.36 -17.57 3.84
C ASN A 187 -20.46 -18.47 4.70
N ASP A 188 -19.69 -17.90 5.63
CA ASP A 188 -18.67 -18.61 6.41
C ASP A 188 -18.92 -18.62 7.92
N VAL A 189 -19.71 -17.67 8.41
CA VAL A 189 -19.96 -17.45 9.84
C VAL A 189 -21.46 -17.61 10.12
N PRO A 190 -21.86 -18.41 11.13
CA PRO A 190 -23.26 -18.52 11.54
C PRO A 190 -23.88 -17.16 11.90
N ALA A 191 -25.17 -17.00 11.58
CA ALA A 191 -25.87 -15.73 11.75
C ALA A 191 -25.90 -15.22 13.21
N ASP A 192 -25.92 -16.13 14.18
CA ASP A 192 -25.93 -15.80 15.61
C ASP A 192 -24.58 -15.29 16.13
N GLU A 193 -23.47 -15.65 15.50
CA GLU A 193 -22.16 -15.06 15.77
C GLU A 193 -22.01 -13.68 15.11
N LEU A 194 -22.54 -13.50 13.89
CA LEU A 194 -22.53 -12.21 13.19
C LEU A 194 -23.33 -11.14 13.94
N LEU A 195 -24.46 -11.50 14.55
CA LEU A 195 -25.28 -10.58 15.36
C LEU A 195 -24.56 -10.08 16.64
N LYS A 196 -23.54 -10.80 17.12
CA LYS A 196 -22.72 -10.39 18.27
C LYS A 196 -21.57 -9.47 17.84
N MET A 197 -21.31 -9.34 16.54
CA MET A 197 -20.24 -8.51 16.03
C MET A 197 -20.72 -7.05 15.94
N PRO A 198 -20.05 -6.09 16.60
CA PRO A 198 -20.37 -4.69 16.41
C PRO A 198 -19.93 -4.25 15.00
N ASP A 199 -20.90 -3.88 14.14
CA ASP A 199 -20.68 -3.43 12.76
C ASP A 199 -19.62 -2.33 12.62
N ASN A 200 -19.49 -1.49 13.65
CA ASN A 200 -18.53 -0.40 13.68
C ASN A 200 -17.10 -0.85 14.05
N ARG A 201 -16.91 -1.97 14.77
CA ARG A 201 -15.58 -2.40 15.24
C ARG A 201 -14.85 -3.31 14.26
N LEU A 202 -15.56 -4.09 13.45
CA LEU A 202 -14.98 -5.07 12.51
C LEU A 202 -13.99 -4.49 11.49
N ARG A 203 -13.97 -3.17 11.32
CA ARG A 203 -13.11 -2.46 10.36
C ARG A 203 -12.19 -1.45 11.00
N THR A 204 -12.25 -1.30 12.32
CA THR A 204 -11.41 -0.37 13.07
C THR A 204 -10.27 -1.10 13.74
N PHE A 205 -9.12 -0.44 13.81
CA PHE A 205 -7.96 -0.92 14.54
C PHE A 205 -7.20 0.27 15.10
N SER A 206 -6.47 0.05 16.18
CA SER A 206 -5.76 1.10 16.90
C SER A 206 -4.41 0.61 17.39
N ILE A 207 -3.44 1.52 17.43
CA ILE A 207 -2.15 1.27 18.10
C ILE A 207 -2.28 1.61 19.58
N THR A 208 -1.90 0.66 20.41
CA THR A 208 -1.78 0.76 21.87
C THR A 208 -0.33 0.57 22.28
N ASN A 209 -0.01 0.85 23.54
CA ASN A 209 1.31 0.52 24.12
C ASN A 209 1.58 -1.00 24.16
N ALA A 210 0.56 -1.84 24.02
CA ALA A 210 0.67 -3.30 23.95
C ALA A 210 0.79 -3.83 22.51
N GLY A 211 0.65 -2.97 21.50
CA GLY A 211 0.66 -3.35 20.09
C GLY A 211 -0.62 -2.93 19.35
N ILE A 212 -0.93 -3.60 18.25
CA ILE A 212 -2.09 -3.29 17.42
C ILE A 212 -3.29 -4.07 17.93
N GLU A 213 -4.34 -3.35 18.34
CA GLU A 213 -5.65 -3.93 18.63
C GLU A 213 -6.50 -3.87 17.36
N ILE A 214 -6.96 -5.03 16.88
CA ILE A 214 -7.82 -5.15 15.71
C ILE A 214 -8.88 -6.23 15.95
N TRP A 215 -10.10 -5.95 15.52
CA TRP A 215 -11.20 -6.92 15.54
C TRP A 215 -11.30 -7.57 14.17
N LEU A 216 -11.17 -8.90 14.12
CA LEU A 216 -11.24 -9.69 12.89
C LEU A 216 -12.14 -10.91 13.06
N PRO A 217 -12.88 -11.32 12.02
CA PRO A 217 -13.56 -12.60 12.00
C PRO A 217 -12.51 -13.72 11.86
N LEU A 218 -12.34 -14.51 12.93
CA LEU A 218 -11.36 -15.61 12.98
C LEU A 218 -12.05 -16.95 12.76
N ALA A 219 -11.49 -17.75 11.87
CA ALA A 219 -11.83 -19.16 11.75
C ALA A 219 -10.58 -20.01 12.00
N ARG A 220 -10.72 -21.10 12.76
CA ARG A 220 -9.60 -22.02 13.01
C ARG A 220 -9.29 -22.82 11.75
N CYS A 221 -8.01 -22.99 11.42
CA CYS A 221 -7.60 -23.85 10.32
C CYS A 221 -7.75 -25.33 10.70
N SER A 222 -8.27 -26.15 9.78
CA SER A 222 -8.42 -27.60 9.98
C SER A 222 -7.06 -28.24 10.28
N GLY A 223 -6.99 -29.02 11.36
CA GLY A 223 -5.76 -29.73 11.75
C GLY A 223 -4.74 -28.91 12.55
N SER A 224 -5.05 -27.67 12.93
CA SER A 224 -4.18 -26.87 13.81
C SER A 224 -4.94 -26.29 15.00
N THR A 225 -4.30 -26.32 16.18
CA THR A 225 -4.83 -25.71 17.41
C THR A 225 -4.42 -24.25 17.58
N SER A 226 -3.37 -23.81 16.87
CA SER A 226 -2.74 -22.49 17.04
C SER A 226 -2.85 -21.61 15.80
N LEU A 227 -3.27 -22.14 14.65
CA LEU A 227 -3.40 -21.38 13.40
C LEU A 227 -4.85 -20.98 13.12
N PHE A 228 -5.04 -19.69 12.88
CA PHE A 228 -6.31 -19.08 12.53
C PHE A 228 -6.20 -18.37 11.18
N ARG A 229 -7.28 -18.39 10.41
CA ARG A 229 -7.46 -17.55 9.22
C ARG A 229 -8.37 -16.38 9.58
N ALA A 230 -8.02 -15.20 9.11
CA ALA A 230 -8.78 -13.97 9.32
C ALA A 230 -9.07 -13.29 7.99
N LYS A 231 -10.29 -12.82 7.80
CA LYS A 231 -10.68 -12.07 6.59
C LYS A 231 -10.56 -10.57 6.85
N LEU A 232 -9.92 -9.85 5.93
CA LEU A 232 -9.80 -8.39 5.93
C LEU A 232 -10.92 -7.77 5.08
N ALA A 233 -11.37 -6.58 5.44
CA ALA A 233 -12.35 -5.78 4.70
C ALA A 233 -11.77 -5.14 3.42
N CYS A 234 -10.99 -5.92 2.69
CA CYS A 234 -10.45 -5.62 1.37
C CYS A 234 -10.46 -6.90 0.52
N ARG A 235 -10.46 -6.76 -0.80
CA ARG A 235 -10.51 -7.89 -1.74
C ARG A 235 -9.58 -7.67 -2.91
N SER A 236 -9.15 -8.78 -3.52
CA SER A 236 -8.55 -8.79 -4.85
C SER A 236 -9.65 -9.07 -5.91
N GLU A 237 -9.26 -9.21 -7.18
CA GLU A 237 -10.13 -9.36 -8.35
C GLU A 237 -11.22 -10.44 -8.23
N SER A 238 -11.00 -11.46 -7.40
CA SER A 238 -11.88 -12.63 -7.21
C SER A 238 -13.16 -12.38 -6.41
N TRP A 239 -13.48 -11.13 -6.03
CA TRP A 239 -14.58 -10.76 -5.11
C TRP A 239 -14.49 -11.34 -3.69
N THR A 240 -13.55 -12.23 -3.44
CA THR A 240 -13.30 -12.81 -2.11
C THR A 240 -12.45 -11.86 -1.25
N PRO A 241 -12.78 -11.72 0.04
CA PRO A 241 -11.94 -10.99 0.98
C PRO A 241 -10.52 -11.54 1.03
N VAL A 242 -9.54 -10.65 1.17
CA VAL A 242 -8.16 -11.03 1.45
C VAL A 242 -8.12 -11.76 2.79
N THR A 243 -7.43 -12.90 2.81
CA THR A 243 -7.29 -13.73 4.01
C THR A 243 -5.84 -13.69 4.49
N ILE A 244 -5.66 -13.45 5.78
CA ILE A 244 -4.37 -13.55 6.47
C ILE A 244 -4.38 -14.70 7.46
N PHE A 245 -3.20 -15.18 7.83
CA PHE A 245 -3.01 -16.26 8.78
C PHE A 245 -2.38 -15.74 10.06
N LEU A 246 -2.96 -16.10 11.20
CA LEU A 246 -2.56 -15.63 12.52
C LEU A 246 -2.21 -16.82 13.41
N PHE A 247 -1.10 -16.70 14.15
CA PHE A 247 -0.70 -17.66 15.17
C PHE A 247 -1.14 -17.20 16.54
N HIS A 248 -1.84 -18.07 17.25
CA HIS A 248 -2.06 -17.90 18.67
C HIS A 248 -0.75 -18.20 19.42
N LEU A 249 -0.06 -17.13 19.84
CA LEU A 249 1.05 -17.22 20.75
C LEU A 249 0.50 -17.45 22.16
N GLN A 250 0.69 -18.64 22.72
CA GLN A 250 0.53 -18.81 24.16
C GLN A 250 1.61 -17.97 24.83
N ARG A 251 1.23 -17.06 25.74
CA ARG A 251 2.22 -16.43 26.63
C ARG A 251 2.97 -17.56 27.30
N VAL A 252 4.28 -17.65 27.04
CA VAL A 252 5.16 -18.40 27.94
C VAL A 252 5.09 -17.63 29.25
N SER A 253 4.33 -18.16 30.20
CA SER A 253 4.41 -17.72 31.59
C SER A 253 5.85 -17.95 32.01
N SER A 254 6.63 -16.87 32.06
CA SER A 254 7.90 -16.85 32.77
C SER A 254 7.60 -17.34 34.19
N LEU A 255 8.02 -18.57 34.48
CA LEU A 255 8.06 -19.11 35.83
C LEU A 255 8.98 -18.21 36.68
N PRO A 256 8.67 -18.05 37.97
CA PRO A 256 9.26 -17.06 38.86
C PRO A 256 10.76 -17.23 39.06
#